data_AF-A0A7S1GIL5-F1
#
_entry.id   AF-A0A7S1GIL5-F1
#
_cell.length_a   1.000
_cell.length_b   1.000
_cell.length_c   1.000
_cell.angle_alpha   90.00
_cell.angle_beta   90.00
_cell.angle_gamma   90.00
#
_symmetry.space_group_name_H-M   'P 1'
#
loop_
_entity.id
_entity.type
_entity.pdbx_description
1 polymer ?
#
loop_
_entity_poly.entity_id
_entity_poly.type
_entity_poly.pdbx_seq_one_letter_code
_entity_poly.pdbx_strand_id
1 'polypeptide(L)'
;GKLFDLLNNRKQVKCLEDRKGRVCFPGLSEHPVTCASDLMEVIEEGARNRSTGTTSKNADSSRSHAVLQLSLRKSVGRRANIEHGRLTFIDLAGSERGADTAKASRATRLEGAEINT
;
A
#
# COMPACT_ATOMS: atom_id res chain seq x y z
N GLY A 1 2.94 -12.14 1.90
CA GLY A 1 2.03 -11.08 2.40
C GLY A 1 0.77 -10.93 1.55
N LYS A 2 -0.30 -10.39 2.15
CA LYS A 2 -1.55 -9.98 1.46
C LYS A 2 -1.50 -8.48 1.15
N LEU A 3 -2.19 -8.05 0.09
CA LEU A 3 -2.30 -6.63 -0.27
C LEU A 3 -3.71 -6.11 0.03
N PHE A 4 -3.79 -4.90 0.58
CA PHE A 4 -5.05 -4.26 0.96
C PHE A 4 -5.08 -2.82 0.45
N ASP A 5 -6.23 -2.41 -0.06
CA ASP A 5 -6.48 -1.04 -0.53
C ASP A 5 -6.83 -0.12 0.64
N LEU A 6 -5.92 0.78 0.98
CA LEU A 6 -6.06 1.72 2.09
C LEU A 6 -7.14 2.79 1.85
N LEU A 7 -7.63 2.97 0.62
CA LEU A 7 -8.64 3.97 0.27
C LEU A 7 -9.98 3.33 -0.14
N ASN A 8 -10.13 2.02 0.07
CA ASN A 8 -11.34 1.27 -0.25
C ASN A 8 -11.63 0.22 0.83
N ASN A 9 -11.85 0.68 2.06
CA ASN A 9 -12.24 -0.15 3.20
C ASN A 9 -11.30 -1.36 3.43
N ARG A 10 -10.00 -1.21 3.17
CA ARG A 10 -9.02 -2.31 3.24
C ARG A 10 -9.43 -3.54 2.44
N LYS A 11 -10.09 -3.33 1.29
CA LYS A 11 -10.44 -4.43 0.38
C LYS A 11 -9.16 -5.13 -0.08
N GLN A 12 -9.15 -6.46 -0.01
CA GLN A 12 -8.01 -7.23 -0.47
C GLN A 12 -7.86 -7.09 -2.00
N VAL A 13 -6.64 -6.79 -2.44
CA VAL A 13 -6.27 -6.68 -3.86
C VAL A 13 -5.27 -7.76 -4.24
N LYS A 14 -5.23 -8.12 -5.53
CA LYS A 14 -4.29 -9.11 -6.07
C LYS A 14 -3.17 -8.38 -6.81
N CYS A 15 -1.96 -8.92 -6.73
CA CYS A 15 -0.84 -8.53 -7.59
C CYS A 15 -0.77 -9.53 -8.76
N LEU A 16 -0.95 -9.05 -9.99
CA LEU A 16 -0.85 -9.85 -11.21
C LEU A 16 0.15 -9.21 -12.16
N GLU A 17 0.58 -9.96 -13.17
CA GLU A 17 1.42 -9.47 -14.26
C GLU A 17 0.62 -9.48 -15.57
N ASP A 18 0.70 -8.40 -16.35
CA ASP A 18 0.09 -8.35 -17.68
C ASP A 18 0.96 -9.02 -18.75
N ARG A 19 0.43 -9.15 -19.97
CA ARG A 19 1.16 -9.76 -21.10
C ARG A 19 2.45 -9.03 -21.50
N LYS A 20 2.71 -7.83 -20.96
CA LYS A 20 3.89 -7.01 -21.23
C LYS A 20 4.87 -7.04 -20.05
N GLY A 21 4.67 -7.92 -19.07
CA GLY A 21 5.53 -8.03 -17.90
C GLY A 21 5.30 -6.93 -16.85
N ARG A 22 4.20 -6.17 -16.94
CA ARG A 22 3.93 -5.08 -16.00
C ARG A 22 3.11 -5.59 -14.83
N VAL A 23 3.57 -5.25 -13.63
CA VAL A 23 2.80 -5.48 -12.40
C VAL A 23 1.53 -4.62 -12.41
N CYS A 24 0.40 -5.27 -12.14
CA CYS A 24 -0.94 -4.71 -12.11
C CYS A 24 -1.68 -5.11 -10.84
N PHE A 25 -2.57 -4.25 -10.37
CA PHE A 25 -3.40 -4.47 -9.18
C PHE A 25 -4.89 -4.41 -9.54
N PRO A 26 -5.47 -5.49 -10.10
CA PRO A 26 -6.87 -5.46 -10.50
C PRO A 26 -7.79 -5.16 -9.31
N GLY A 27 -8.69 -4.19 -9.49
CA GLY A 27 -9.64 -3.78 -8.46
C GLY A 27 -9.09 -2.86 -7.38
N LEU A 28 -7.83 -2.39 -7.51
CA LEU A 28 -7.31 -1.27 -6.72
C LEU A 28 -8.07 0.01 -7.09
N SER A 29 -8.51 0.77 -6.09
CA SER A 29 -9.16 2.06 -6.30
C SER A 29 -8.15 3.10 -6.77
N GLU A 30 -8.61 3.98 -7.67
CA GLU A 30 -7.84 5.12 -8.16
C GLU A 30 -8.62 6.39 -7.88
N HIS A 31 -7.94 7.37 -7.28
CA HIS A 31 -8.54 8.62 -6.83
C HIS A 31 -7.93 9.77 -7.62
N PRO A 32 -8.71 10.48 -8.47
CA PRO A 32 -8.21 11.63 -9.21
C PRO A 32 -7.78 12.73 -8.25
N VAL A 33 -6.57 13.27 -8.46
CA VAL A 33 -6.05 14.43 -7.75
C VAL A 33 -5.66 15.51 -8.77
N THR A 34 -5.96 16.76 -8.45
CA THR A 34 -5.73 17.89 -9.37
C THR A 34 -4.69 18.87 -8.87
N CYS A 35 -4.42 18.88 -7.56
CA CYS A 35 -3.40 19.72 -6.96
C CYS A 35 -2.66 18.97 -5.83
N ALA A 36 -1.62 19.63 -5.30
CA ALA A 36 -0.81 19.07 -4.21
C ALA A 36 -1.62 18.88 -2.93
N SER A 37 -2.58 19.76 -2.64
CA SER A 37 -3.44 19.64 -1.45
C SER A 37 -4.30 18.38 -1.51
N ASP A 38 -4.97 18.11 -2.64
CA ASP A 38 -5.76 16.88 -2.84
C ASP A 38 -4.91 15.62 -2.60
N LEU A 39 -3.67 15.64 -3.11
CA LEU A 39 -2.74 14.54 -2.93
C LEU A 39 -2.38 14.34 -1.44
N MET A 40 -2.12 15.43 -0.71
CA MET A 40 -1.82 15.35 0.72
C MET A 40 -3.00 14.79 1.52
N GLU A 41 -4.23 15.20 1.22
CA GLU A 41 -5.44 14.65 1.87
C GLU A 41 -5.56 13.14 1.68
N VAL A 42 -5.33 12.66 0.45
CA VAL A 42 -5.34 11.22 0.12
C VAL A 42 -4.24 10.46 0.88
N ILE A 43 -3.04 11.04 0.99
CA ILE A 43 -1.93 10.44 1.74
C ILE A 43 -2.29 10.33 3.23
N GLU A 44 -2.84 11.39 3.82
CA GLU A 44 -3.23 11.40 5.23
C GLU A 44 -4.35 10.39 5.52
N GLU A 45 -5.33 10.27 4.63
CA GLU A 45 -6.37 9.25 4.73
C GLU A 45 -5.78 7.83 4.67
N GLY A 46 -4.91 7.56 3.70
CA GLY A 46 -4.20 6.30 3.60
C GLY A 46 -3.40 5.98 4.86
N ALA A 47 -2.71 6.97 5.43
CA ALA A 47 -1.96 6.83 6.68
C ALA A 47 -2.86 6.52 7.89
N ARG A 48 -4.03 7.18 7.99
CA ARG A 48 -5.03 6.87 9.01
C ARG A 48 -5.55 5.44 8.85
N ASN A 49 -5.90 5.02 7.63
CA ASN A 49 -6.44 3.69 7.35
C ASN A 49 -5.40 2.56 7.51
N ARG A 50 -4.12 2.87 7.29
CA ARG A 50 -3.01 2.00 7.66
C ARG A 50 -2.96 1.80 9.17
N SER A 51 -3.13 2.88 9.92
CA SER A 51 -3.09 2.90 11.39
C SER A 51 -4.32 2.27 12.05
N THR A 52 -5.53 2.36 11.47
CA THR A 52 -6.77 1.83 12.08
C THR A 52 -6.98 0.33 11.91
N GLY A 53 -6.20 -0.34 11.06
CA GLY A 53 -6.20 -1.82 10.99
C GLY A 53 -5.67 -2.51 12.25
N THR A 54 -5.18 -1.74 13.21
CA THR A 54 -4.65 -2.22 14.49
C THR A 54 -5.80 -2.66 15.39
N THR A 55 -5.96 -3.97 15.60
CA THR A 55 -6.58 -4.42 16.85
C THR A 55 -5.66 -3.98 18.01
N SER A 56 -6.25 -3.62 19.14
CA SER A 56 -5.67 -2.88 20.29
C SER A 56 -4.45 -3.52 21.01
N LYS A 57 -3.75 -4.46 20.38
CA LYS A 57 -2.56 -5.13 20.92
C LYS A 57 -1.25 -4.97 20.12
N ASN A 58 -1.24 -4.48 18.87
CA ASN A 58 0.02 -4.25 18.13
C ASN A 58 -0.06 -3.02 17.20
N ALA A 59 1.01 -2.22 17.17
CA ALA A 59 1.19 -1.13 16.22
C ALA A 59 1.63 -1.68 14.85
N ASP A 60 0.66 -2.20 14.08
CA ASP A 60 0.81 -2.86 12.76
C ASP A 60 1.38 -1.93 11.65
N SER A 61 1.42 -0.61 11.89
CA SER A 61 2.07 0.34 10.97
C SER A 61 3.57 0.12 10.84
N SER A 62 4.24 -0.37 11.89
CA SER A 62 5.67 -0.73 11.88
C SER A 62 5.98 -1.99 11.08
N ARG A 63 4.93 -2.78 10.76
CA ARG A 63 5.02 -4.16 10.24
C ARG A 63 4.38 -4.38 8.88
N SER A 64 3.86 -3.31 8.29
CA SER A 64 3.30 -3.32 6.95
C SER A 64 4.11 -2.39 6.05
N HIS A 65 4.40 -2.84 4.83
CA HIS A 65 4.91 -1.98 3.77
C HIS A 65 3.75 -1.18 3.18
N ALA A 66 3.98 0.10 2.86
CA ALA A 66 3.01 0.91 2.14
C ALA A 66 3.54 1.24 0.73
N VAL A 67 2.63 1.23 -0.24
CA VAL A 67 2.92 1.59 -1.63
C VAL A 67 1.94 2.66 -2.06
N LEU A 68 2.46 3.80 -2.50
CA LEU A 68 1.69 4.87 -3.12
C LEU A 68 2.08 4.98 -4.59
N GLN A 69 1.10 4.85 -5.49
CA GLN A 69 1.31 4.97 -6.93
C GLN A 69 0.65 6.24 -7.45
N LEU A 70 1.44 7.14 -8.03
CA LEU A 70 0.96 8.32 -8.74
C LEU A 70 1.11 8.09 -10.25
N SER A 71 -0.03 8.02 -10.94
CA SER A 71 -0.08 7.86 -12.40
C SER A 71 -0.44 9.19 -13.06
N LEU A 72 0.47 9.72 -13.86
CA LEU A 72 0.20 10.87 -14.72
C LEU A 72 -0.56 10.40 -15.96
N ARG A 73 -1.80 10.86 -16.11
CA ARG A 73 -2.66 10.50 -17.25
C ARG A 73 -3.05 11.73 -18.06
N LYS A 74 -3.11 11.57 -19.38
CA LYS A 74 -3.55 12.63 -20.30
C LYS A 74 -4.45 12.01 -21.36
N SER A 75 -5.40 12.81 -21.84
CA SER A 75 -6.20 12.48 -23.01
C SER A 75 -5.45 12.90 -24.27
N VAL A 76 -5.28 11.98 -25.23
CA VAL A 76 -4.61 12.21 -26.52
C VAL A 76 -5.59 11.91 -27.65
N GLY A 77 -6.05 12.95 -28.33
CA GLY A 77 -7.09 12.83 -29.37
C GLY A 77 -8.38 12.22 -28.81
N ARG A 78 -8.87 11.14 -29.41
CA ARG A 78 -10.07 10.41 -28.94
C ARG A 78 -9.79 9.42 -27.80
N ARG A 79 -8.53 9.25 -27.40
CA ARG A 79 -8.16 8.33 -26.32
C ARG A 79 -8.08 9.08 -24.99
N ALA A 80 -9.01 8.82 -24.09
CA ALA A 80 -9.00 9.39 -22.75
C ALA A 80 -8.08 8.59 -21.80
N ASN A 81 -7.55 9.26 -20.78
CA ASN A 81 -6.87 8.64 -19.63
C ASN A 81 -5.70 7.71 -19.98
N ILE A 82 -4.90 8.09 -20.98
CA ILE A 82 -3.68 7.35 -21.31
C ILE A 82 -2.62 7.66 -20.25
N GLU A 83 -2.02 6.64 -19.65
CA GLU A 83 -0.91 6.79 -18.71
C GLU A 83 0.37 7.18 -19.46
N HIS A 84 0.93 8.32 -19.08
CA HIS A 84 2.17 8.89 -19.64
C HIS A 84 3.39 8.60 -18.76
N GLY A 85 3.17 8.49 -17.46
CA GLY A 85 4.23 8.26 -16.50
C GLY A 85 3.65 7.80 -15.18
N ARG A 86 4.49 7.11 -14.41
CA ARG A 86 4.12 6.56 -13.12
C ARG A 86 5.27 6.74 -12.14
N LEU A 87 4.96 7.26 -10.97
CA LEU A 87 5.87 7.36 -9.84
C LEU A 87 5.34 6.47 -8.72
N THR A 88 6.20 5.64 -8.15
CA THR A 88 5.85 4.73 -7.06
C THR A 88 6.71 5.04 -5.85
N PHE A 89 6.08 5.37 -4.73
CA PHE A 89 6.72 5.49 -3.44
C PHE A 89 6.49 4.22 -2.64
N ILE A 90 7.54 3.75 -1.97
CA ILE A 90 7.49 2.55 -1.15
C ILE A 90 8.03 2.94 0.22
N ASP A 91 7.20 2.76 1.24
CA ASP A 91 7.60 2.84 2.64
C ASP A 91 7.74 1.41 3.17
N LEU A 92 8.95 1.05 3.60
CA LEU A 92 9.26 -0.31 4.02
C LEU A 92 9.06 -0.45 5.53
N ALA A 93 8.50 -1.57 5.96
CA ALA A 93 8.36 -1.93 7.37
C ALA A 93 9.73 -1.95 8.08
N GLY A 94 9.73 -1.69 9.38
CA GLY A 94 10.94 -1.70 10.20
C GLY A 94 11.50 -3.11 10.36
N SER A 95 12.83 -3.25 10.29
CA SER A 95 13.56 -4.52 10.41
C SER A 95 13.88 -4.89 11.87
N GLU A 96 12.87 -4.87 12.73
CA GLU A 96 13.05 -5.25 14.14
C GLU A 96 13.44 -6.74 14.27
N ARG A 97 14.55 -6.99 14.96
CA ARG A 97 15.19 -8.31 15.05
C ARG A 97 14.41 -9.23 15.99
N GLY A 98 14.31 -10.51 15.65
CA GLY A 98 13.60 -11.53 16.43
C GLY A 98 14.05 -11.70 17.90
N ALA A 99 15.20 -11.15 18.28
CA ALA A 99 15.65 -11.11 19.68
C ALA A 99 14.74 -10.25 20.58
N ASP A 100 14.13 -9.20 20.03
CA ASP A 100 13.23 -8.30 20.77
C ASP A 100 11.81 -8.89 20.95
N THR A 101 11.47 -9.93 20.19
CA THR A 101 10.14 -10.57 20.19
C THR A 101 10.10 -11.91 20.94
N ALA A 102 11.15 -12.28 21.66
CA ALA A 102 11.21 -13.55 22.42
C ALA A 102 10.09 -13.68 23.49
N LYS A 103 9.56 -12.55 23.99
CA LYS A 103 8.42 -12.50 24.94
C LYS A 103 7.07 -12.24 24.24
N ALA A 104 7.03 -12.14 22.92
CA ALA A 104 5.83 -11.82 22.17
C ALA A 104 4.95 -13.04 21.87
N SER A 105 3.66 -12.80 21.65
CA SER A 105 2.69 -13.86 21.37
C SER A 105 3.05 -14.65 20.11
N ARG A 106 2.52 -15.89 19.98
CA ARG A 106 2.76 -16.73 18.79
C ARG A 106 2.34 -16.04 17.48
N ALA A 107 1.25 -15.27 17.48
CA ALA A 107 0.80 -14.50 16.31
C ALA A 107 1.84 -13.42 15.94
N THR A 108 2.32 -12.68 16.94
CA THR A 108 3.33 -11.62 16.77
C THR A 108 4.65 -12.15 16.19
N ARG A 109 5.05 -13.38 16.55
CA ARG A 109 6.26 -14.01 16.00
C ARG A 109 6.10 -14.47 14.54
N LEU A 110 4.91 -14.96 14.16
CA LEU A 110 4.63 -15.35 12.77
C LEU A 110 4.61 -14.14 11.84
N GLU A 111 4.00 -13.04 12.29
CA GLU A 111 3.98 -11.77 11.53
C GLU A 111 5.38 -11.15 11.41
N GLY A 112 6.18 -11.13 12.48
CA GLY A 112 7.55 -10.63 12.46
C GLY A 112 8.47 -11.43 11.53
N ALA A 113 8.19 -12.72 11.33
CA ALA A 113 8.91 -13.54 10.37
C ALA A 113 8.56 -13.15 8.92
N GLU A 114 7.29 -12.87 8.60
CA GLU A 114 6.85 -12.47 7.26
C GLU A 114 7.43 -11.11 6.80
N ILE A 115 7.84 -10.25 7.73
CA ILE A 115 8.50 -8.96 7.41
C ILE A 115 9.97 -9.17 7.02
N ASN A 116 10.62 -10.18 7.60
CA ASN A 116 12.06 -10.43 7.47
C ASN A 116 12.38 -11.53 6.43
N THR A 117 11.42 -11.94 5.60
CA THR A 117 11.62 -12.91 4.49
C THR A 117 11.48 -12.22 3.14
#